data_AF-A0A4Y2GMU2-F1
#
_entry.id   AF-A0A4Y2GMU2-F1
#
_cell.length_a   1.000
_cell.length_b   1.000
_cell.length_c   1.000
_cell.angle_alpha   90.00
_cell.angle_beta   90.00
_cell.angle_gamma   90.00
#
_symmetry.space_group_name_H-M   'P 1'
#
loop_
_entity.id
_entity.type
_entity.pdbx_description
1 polymer ?
#
loop_
_entity_poly.entity_id
_entity_poly.type
_entity_poly.pdbx_seq_one_letter_code
_entity_poly.pdbx_strand_id
1 'polypeptide(L)'
;MARRLGTSITDTARLVGCSRCAVVSIHAKWINDGDTSSRRQDVGRPRVIKEKGRRRLSRLVKQNRRQIVAQLTAQYNAGPSTSVSERTVQRTLLDMGLCSRRPTRVPLLTKNHRQLRLQWA
;
A
#
# COMPACT_ATOMS: atom_id res chain seq x y z
N MET A 1 5.26 33.26 10.18
CA MET A 1 6.72 33.04 10.07
C MET A 1 7.45 34.37 10.24
N ALA A 2 8.59 34.34 10.92
CA ALA A 2 9.28 35.50 11.51
C ALA A 2 9.68 36.64 10.53
N ARG A 3 9.72 36.41 9.22
CA ARG A 3 9.90 37.49 8.22
C ARG A 3 8.75 38.49 8.12
N ARG A 4 7.50 38.08 8.40
CA ARG A 4 6.37 39.04 8.56
C ARG A 4 6.50 39.90 9.83
N LEU A 5 7.32 39.44 10.79
CA LEU A 5 7.61 40.12 12.06
C LEU A 5 8.93 40.92 12.00
N GLY A 6 9.54 41.08 10.82
CA GLY A 6 10.74 41.92 10.62
C GLY A 6 12.06 41.32 11.10
N THR A 7 12.12 40.04 11.49
CA THR A 7 13.35 39.41 11.98
C THR A 7 14.32 39.09 10.84
N SER A 8 15.63 39.21 11.08
CA SER A 8 16.65 38.86 10.08
C SER A 8 16.73 37.34 9.82
N ILE A 9 17.26 36.96 8.65
CA ILE A 9 17.51 35.54 8.31
C ILE A 9 18.48 34.90 9.30
N THR A 10 19.43 35.67 9.81
CA THR A 10 20.44 35.19 10.75
C THR A 10 19.83 34.91 12.12
N ASP A 11 18.95 35.79 12.61
CA ASP A 11 18.31 35.62 13.92
C ASP A 11 17.33 34.45 13.90
N THR A 12 16.60 34.28 12.80
CA THR A 12 15.71 33.13 12.60
C THR A 12 16.47 31.82 12.50
N ALA A 13 17.61 31.79 11.81
CA ALA A 13 18.49 30.63 11.74
C ALA A 13 19.05 30.25 13.13
N ARG A 14 19.48 31.24 13.92
CA ARG A 14 19.95 31.04 15.30
C ARG A 14 18.84 30.54 16.23
N LEU A 15 17.64 31.13 16.13
CA LEU A 15 16.48 30.76 16.94
C LEU A 15 16.03 29.32 16.69
N VAL A 16 16.03 28.88 15.42
CA VAL A 16 15.57 27.53 15.02
C VAL A 16 16.72 26.51 15.08
N GLY A 17 17.97 26.93 15.23
CA GLY A 17 19.14 26.05 15.23
C GLY A 17 19.46 25.44 13.86
N CYS A 18 19.07 26.10 12.77
CA CYS A 18 19.25 25.64 11.39
C CYS A 18 20.22 26.55 10.61
N SER A 19 20.73 26.07 9.48
CA SER A 19 21.57 26.91 8.61
C SER A 19 20.77 28.04 7.97
N ARG A 20 21.44 29.19 7.69
CA ARG A 20 20.83 30.32 6.95
C ARG A 20 20.27 29.86 5.60
N CYS A 21 20.96 28.95 4.91
CA CYS A 21 20.52 28.39 3.63
C CYS A 21 19.22 27.58 3.77
N ALA A 22 19.05 26.81 4.86
CA ALA A 22 17.81 26.08 5.12
C ALA A 22 16.64 27.03 5.37
N VAL A 23 16.85 28.12 6.11
CA VAL A 23 15.83 29.14 6.33
C VAL A 23 15.42 29.83 5.02
N VAL A 24 16.40 30.17 4.18
CA VAL A 24 16.13 30.76 2.86
C VAL A 24 15.35 29.80 1.97
N SER A 25 15.74 28.53 1.90
CA SER A 25 15.09 27.54 1.04
C SER A 25 13.67 27.22 1.50
N ILE A 26 13.44 27.07 2.81
CA ILE A 26 12.11 26.86 3.39
C ILE A 26 11.22 28.09 3.13
N HIS A 27 11.74 29.30 3.29
CA HIS A 27 10.96 30.51 3.04
C HIS A 27 10.61 30.70 1.55
N ALA A 28 11.55 30.45 0.65
CA ALA A 28 11.29 30.50 -0.79
C ALA A 28 10.22 29.47 -1.19
N LYS A 29 10.33 28.25 -0.64
CA LYS A 29 9.34 27.20 -0.83
C LYS A 29 7.95 27.63 -0.31
N TRP A 30 7.88 28.23 0.88
CA TRP A 30 6.62 28.71 1.43
C TRP A 30 5.98 29.83 0.58
N ILE A 31 6.78 30.75 0.01
CA ILE A 31 6.26 31.76 -0.92
C ILE A 31 5.63 31.09 -2.15
N ASN A 32 6.31 30.10 -2.73
CA ASN A 32 5.89 29.49 -3.98
C ASN A 32 4.75 28.48 -3.81
N ASP A 33 4.85 27.62 -2.78
CA ASP A 33 3.95 26.47 -2.60
C ASP A 33 2.90 26.71 -1.50
N GLY A 34 3.02 27.79 -0.72
CA GLY A 34 2.18 28.07 0.45
C GLY A 34 2.40 27.10 1.64
N ASP A 35 3.32 26.15 1.52
CA ASP A 35 3.55 25.09 2.50
C ASP A 35 4.99 25.12 3.04
N THR A 36 5.11 24.88 4.35
CA THR A 36 6.40 24.78 5.05
C THR A 36 6.87 23.33 5.13
N SER A 37 5.96 22.37 5.00
CA SER A 37 6.25 20.94 5.14
C SER A 37 6.82 20.34 3.85
N SER A 38 7.58 19.26 3.98
CA SER A 38 8.03 18.46 2.83
C SER A 38 6.99 17.38 2.49
N ARG A 39 6.15 17.62 1.48
CA ARG A 39 5.24 16.59 0.93
C ARG A 39 5.93 15.64 -0.05
N ARG A 40 7.15 15.19 0.25
CA ARG A 40 7.84 14.26 -0.64
C ARG A 40 7.11 12.92 -0.62
N GLN A 41 6.34 12.66 -1.68
CA GLN A 41 5.79 11.34 -1.95
C GLN A 41 6.89 10.48 -2.61
N ASP A 42 6.76 9.16 -2.50
CA ASP A 42 7.66 8.20 -3.16
C ASP A 42 9.13 8.22 -2.70
N VAL A 43 9.38 8.64 -1.47
CA VAL A 43 10.72 8.50 -0.85
C VAL A 43 10.94 7.06 -0.37
N GLY A 44 12.07 6.46 -0.77
CA GLY A 44 12.52 5.15 -0.30
C GLY A 44 12.66 4.10 -1.41
N ARG A 45 12.89 2.86 -0.99
CA ARG A 45 13.10 1.74 -1.92
C ARG A 45 11.78 1.31 -2.56
N PRO A 46 11.72 1.18 -3.91
CA PRO A 46 10.54 0.65 -4.59
C PRO A 46 10.16 -0.75 -4.09
N ARG A 47 8.86 -1.04 -4.05
CA ARG A 47 8.36 -2.37 -3.69
C ARG A 47 8.78 -3.40 -4.75
N VAL A 48 9.14 -4.60 -4.29
CA VAL A 48 9.52 -5.74 -5.16
C VAL A 48 8.35 -6.15 -6.06
N ILE A 49 7.14 -6.24 -5.49
CA ILE A 49 5.94 -6.57 -6.25
C ILE A 49 5.34 -5.27 -6.82
N LYS A 50 5.54 -5.07 -8.11
CA LYS A 50 4.90 -3.99 -8.90
C LYS A 50 3.44 -4.32 -9.22
N GLU A 51 2.74 -3.39 -9.86
CA GLU A 51 1.32 -3.52 -10.22
C GLU A 51 1.01 -4.76 -11.08
N LYS A 52 1.89 -5.13 -12.02
CA LYS A 52 1.74 -6.39 -12.80
C LYS A 52 1.77 -7.63 -11.90
N GLY A 53 2.64 -7.62 -10.88
CA GLY A 53 2.75 -8.68 -9.88
C GLY A 53 1.50 -8.76 -8.99
N ARG A 54 0.97 -7.61 -8.56
CA ARG A 54 -0.31 -7.53 -7.80
C ARG A 54 -1.46 -8.12 -8.60
N ARG A 55 -1.60 -7.76 -9.89
CA ARG A 55 -2.60 -8.33 -10.80
C ARG A 55 -2.46 -9.85 -10.97
N ARG A 56 -1.23 -10.37 -11.02
CA ARG A 56 -0.98 -11.82 -11.08
C ARG A 56 -1.35 -12.52 -9.77
N LEU A 57 -0.95 -11.98 -8.62
CA LEU A 57 -1.32 -12.50 -7.31
C LEU A 57 -2.85 -12.56 -7.14
N SER A 58 -3.56 -11.49 -7.53
CA SER A 58 -5.04 -11.47 -7.48
C SER A 58 -5.66 -12.60 -8.29
N ARG A 59 -5.12 -12.91 -9.48
CA ARG A 59 -5.60 -14.02 -10.31
C ARG A 59 -5.35 -15.38 -9.66
N LEU A 60 -4.16 -15.61 -9.11
CA LEU A 60 -3.83 -16.87 -8.41
C LEU A 60 -4.75 -17.10 -7.21
N VAL A 61 -4.98 -16.06 -6.40
CA VAL A 61 -5.90 -16.15 -5.24
C VAL A 61 -7.34 -16.43 -5.68
N LYS A 62 -7.80 -15.86 -6.80
CA LYS A 62 -9.15 -16.10 -7.31
C LYS A 62 -9.35 -17.54 -7.80
N GLN A 63 -8.32 -18.19 -8.34
CA GLN A 63 -8.37 -19.59 -8.75
C GLN A 63 -8.59 -20.52 -7.55
N ASN A 64 -7.82 -20.32 -6.48
CA ASN A 64 -7.93 -21.13 -5.26
C ASN A 64 -7.96 -20.25 -4.00
N ARG A 65 -9.17 -19.82 -3.62
CA ARG A 65 -9.38 -18.91 -2.47
C ARG A 65 -9.02 -19.51 -1.10
N ARG A 66 -8.74 -20.82 -1.03
CA ARG A 66 -8.40 -21.56 0.20
C ARG A 66 -6.92 -21.92 0.31
N GLN A 67 -6.11 -21.53 -0.67
CA GLN A 67 -4.71 -21.91 -0.74
C GLN A 67 -3.87 -21.25 0.36
N ILE A 68 -2.87 -21.96 0.87
CA ILE A 68 -1.95 -21.46 1.90
C ILE A 68 -0.93 -20.51 1.25
N VAL A 69 -0.48 -19.50 2.01
CA VAL A 69 0.48 -18.49 1.53
C VAL A 69 1.78 -19.11 1.00
N ALA A 70 2.31 -20.16 1.62
CA ALA A 70 3.49 -20.87 1.16
C ALA A 70 3.31 -21.46 -0.24
N GLN A 71 2.20 -22.17 -0.47
CA GLN A 71 1.86 -22.75 -1.77
C GLN A 71 1.63 -21.65 -2.83
N LEU A 72 0.96 -20.57 -2.45
CA LEU A 72 0.73 -19.41 -3.33
C LEU A 72 2.05 -18.75 -3.72
N THR A 73 2.99 -18.67 -2.78
CA THR A 73 4.32 -18.08 -2.99
C THR A 73 5.15 -18.94 -3.92
N ALA A 74 5.13 -20.26 -3.74
CA ALA A 74 5.79 -21.20 -4.66
C ALA A 74 5.25 -21.06 -6.09
N GLN A 75 3.92 -21.03 -6.25
CA GLN A 75 3.28 -20.82 -7.57
C GLN A 75 3.58 -19.44 -8.15
N TYR A 76 3.62 -18.41 -7.32
CA TYR A 76 4.01 -17.09 -7.76
C TYR A 76 5.46 -17.10 -8.24
N ASN A 77 6.40 -17.68 -7.48
CA ASN A 77 7.82 -17.70 -7.82
C ASN A 77 8.15 -18.59 -9.03
N ALA A 78 7.27 -19.52 -9.43
CA ALA A 78 7.44 -20.35 -10.62
C ALA A 78 7.40 -19.59 -11.97
N GLY A 79 7.16 -18.28 -11.98
CA GLY A 79 7.04 -17.48 -13.21
C GLY A 79 8.08 -16.35 -13.36
N PRO A 80 8.24 -15.44 -12.39
CA PRO A 80 9.13 -14.30 -12.50
C PRO A 80 10.58 -14.69 -12.22
N SER A 81 11.52 -13.93 -12.80
CA SER A 81 12.96 -14.07 -12.55
C SER A 81 13.38 -13.68 -11.13
N THR A 82 12.54 -12.92 -10.41
CA THR A 82 12.79 -12.50 -9.04
C THR A 82 11.90 -13.28 -8.09
N SER A 83 12.51 -14.06 -7.21
CA SER A 83 11.81 -14.77 -6.16
C SER A 83 11.40 -13.80 -5.05
N VAL A 84 10.23 -14.07 -4.47
CA VAL A 84 9.66 -13.26 -3.40
C VAL A 84 9.40 -14.14 -2.19
N SER A 85 9.67 -13.61 -1.00
CA SER A 85 9.41 -14.32 0.25
C SER A 85 7.92 -14.38 0.58
N GLU A 86 7.51 -15.40 1.35
CA GLU A 86 6.12 -15.57 1.80
C GLU A 86 5.61 -14.35 2.55
N ARG A 87 6.45 -13.77 3.42
CA ARG A 87 6.12 -12.56 4.19
C ARG A 87 5.82 -11.36 3.28
N THR A 88 6.52 -11.24 2.17
CA THR A 88 6.29 -10.16 1.19
C THR A 88 4.97 -10.38 0.45
N VAL A 89 4.67 -11.63 0.07
CA VAL A 89 3.37 -11.99 -0.52
C VAL A 89 2.24 -11.68 0.45
N GLN A 90 2.36 -12.10 1.72
CA GLN A 90 1.35 -11.85 2.75
C GLN A 90 1.08 -10.34 2.95
N ARG A 91 2.14 -9.52 3.10
CA ARG A 91 1.99 -8.06 3.23
C ARG A 91 1.29 -7.45 2.02
N THR A 92 1.63 -7.93 0.82
CA THR A 92 1.03 -7.45 -0.43
C THR A 92 -0.45 -7.81 -0.52
N LEU A 93 -0.84 -9.01 -0.07
CA LEU A 93 -2.26 -9.41 -0.02
C LEU A 93 -3.07 -8.52 0.93
N LEU A 94 -2.54 -8.23 2.12
CA LEU A 94 -3.19 -7.35 3.09
C LEU A 94 -3.34 -5.92 2.56
N ASP A 95 -2.29 -5.38 1.93
CA ASP A 95 -2.30 -4.07 1.27
C ASP A 95 -3.30 -3.99 0.10
N MET A 96 -3.62 -5.13 -0.51
CA MET A 96 -4.68 -5.27 -1.52
C MET A 96 -6.08 -5.51 -0.92
N GLY A 97 -6.22 -5.58 0.41
CA GLY A 97 -7.48 -5.85 1.09
C GLY A 97 -7.90 -7.33 1.12
N LEU A 98 -6.99 -8.25 0.78
CA LEU A 98 -7.25 -9.69 0.82
C LEU A 98 -6.83 -10.28 2.16
N CYS A 99 -7.78 -10.89 2.86
CA CYS A 99 -7.56 -11.57 4.12
C CYS A 99 -8.18 -12.98 4.13
N SER A 100 -7.64 -13.86 4.96
CA SER A 100 -8.24 -15.17 5.19
C SER A 100 -9.59 -15.03 5.87
N ARG A 101 -10.61 -15.74 5.38
CA ARG A 101 -11.93 -15.85 6.02
C ARG A 101 -12.37 -17.30 6.10
N ARG A 102 -13.10 -17.63 7.17
CA ARG A 102 -13.75 -18.94 7.29
C ARG A 102 -15.01 -18.95 6.40
N PRO A 103 -15.20 -19.96 5.53
CA PRO A 103 -16.44 -20.10 4.78
C PRO A 103 -17.63 -20.28 5.72
N THR A 104 -18.77 -19.70 5.36
CA THR A 104 -20.04 -19.96 6.06
C THR A 104 -20.42 -21.42 5.91
N ARG A 105 -20.79 -22.07 7.03
CA ARG A 105 -21.32 -23.43 7.02
C ARG A 105 -22.74 -23.39 6.47
N VAL A 106 -22.98 -24.06 5.36
CA VAL A 106 -24.30 -24.16 4.72
C VAL A 106 -24.64 -25.63 4.48
N PRO A 107 -25.92 -26.02 4.55
CA PRO A 107 -26.31 -27.38 4.23
C PRO A 107 -26.00 -27.69 2.76
N LEU A 108 -25.63 -28.95 2.49
CA LEU A 108 -25.40 -29.41 1.13
C LEU A 108 -26.74 -29.51 0.40
N LEU A 109 -26.95 -28.62 -0.58
CA LEU A 109 -28.16 -28.65 -1.41
C LEU A 109 -27.94 -29.50 -2.65
N THR A 110 -28.80 -30.51 -2.82
CA THR A 110 -28.94 -31.27 -4.07
C THR A 110 -29.49 -30.38 -5.18
N LYS A 111 -29.37 -30.81 -6.43
CA LYS A 111 -29.92 -30.08 -7.58
C LYS A 111 -31.44 -29.85 -7.43
N ASN A 112 -32.18 -30.87 -7.00
CA ASN A 112 -33.64 -30.77 -6.76
C ASN A 112 -33.97 -29.72 -5.69
N HIS A 113 -33.25 -29.71 -4.56
CA HIS A 113 -33.47 -28.70 -3.51
C HIS A 113 -33.25 -27.27 -4.02
N ARG A 114 -32.28 -27.05 -4.92
CA ARG A 114 -32.03 -25.73 -5.52
C ARG A 114 -33.18 -25.31 -6.44
N GLN A 115 -33.68 -26.24 -7.26
CA GLN A 115 -34.78 -25.97 -8.18
C GLN A 115 -36.07 -25.60 -7.44
N LEU A 116 -36.45 -26.38 -6.42
CA LEU A 116 -37.64 -26.12 -5.60
C LEU A 116 -37.56 -24.76 -4.89
N ARG A 117 -36.38 -24.39 -4.36
CA ARG A 117 -36.18 -23.07 -3.73
C ARG A 117 -36.31 -21.91 -4.71
N LEU A 118 -35.88 -22.08 -5.97
CA LEU A 118 -36.02 -21.05 -7.00
C LEU A 118 -37.47 -20.90 -7.48
N GLN A 119 -38.24 -21.99 -7.53
CA GLN A 119 -39.66 -21.96 -7.91
C GLN A 119 -40.56 -21.39 -6.81
N TRP A 120 -40.11 -21.44 -5.55
CA TRP A 120 -40.81 -20.88 -4.40
C TRP A 120 -40.57 -19.37 -4.19
N ALA A 121 -39.48 -18.84 -4.76
CA ALA A 121 -39.16 -17.41 -4.73
C ALA A 121 -39.93 -16.64 -5.81
#